data_AF-X8IWA1-F1
#
_entry.id   AF-X8IWA1-F1
#
_cell.length_a   1.000
_cell.length_b   1.000
_cell.length_c   1.000
_cell.angle_alpha   90.00
_cell.angle_beta   90.00
_cell.angle_gamma   90.00
#
_symmetry.space_group_name_H-M   'P 1'
#
loop_
_entity.id
_entity.type
_entity.pdbx_description
1 polymer ?
#
loop_
_entity_poly.entity_id
_entity_poly.type
_entity_poly.pdbx_seq_one_letter_code
_entity_poly.pdbx_strand_id
1 'polypeptide(L)'
;MEDSLQHRNQAMLKFQLKLEDFSTFVDCERQYLASPPSASTENLDTIEYLTTLEEIDKCQAEIDKLNQSPMSAVARSKRPINVDNAIATRRRYLTNKVLLHMTNAYQLELKLEISSRWTKGSQEWEEAEKLRRNDKLKTIVDKLEHLCIERIFELEKYLHGNTGYNLRELISKSLATRSNALKAAVDEYNEIARSSTPPREEISTRKVMDLTKVADFQLLREYREEILTQKWTIPAIREATTHALRVERAREEIMRVQVEVRRLETWMRDEAYHLAETLRRLEAQNSPLAHVLRPQLEYQMRVNSMTDKYIQRIKNHPEFKGDPKCGVRKLDADPLGFTLIPESGLTGMDLDEMRDDGQSDDDLENEMERLLEGYDQIALVSNE
;
A
#
# COMPACT_ATOMS: atom_id res chain seq x y z
N MET A 1 0.11 22.14 -17.92
CA MET A 1 1.55 22.38 -17.60
C MET A 1 1.70 23.71 -16.87
N GLU A 2 0.99 24.75 -17.27
CA GLU A 2 0.98 26.07 -16.63
C GLU A 2 0.60 26.01 -15.14
N ASP A 3 -0.45 25.29 -14.77
CA ASP A 3 -0.85 25.17 -13.35
C ASP A 3 0.25 24.52 -12.50
N SER A 4 0.89 23.45 -12.99
CA SER A 4 2.03 22.84 -12.31
C SER A 4 3.23 23.78 -12.21
N LEU A 5 3.48 24.60 -13.23
CA LEU A 5 4.53 25.62 -13.17
C LEU A 5 4.21 26.68 -12.11
N GLN A 6 2.95 27.13 -12.04
CA GLN A 6 2.49 28.12 -11.06
C GLN A 6 2.64 27.61 -9.63
N HIS A 7 2.12 26.42 -9.33
CA HIS A 7 2.22 25.80 -8.01
C HIS A 7 3.68 25.60 -7.57
N ARG A 8 4.52 25.07 -8.47
CA ARG A 8 5.96 24.91 -8.22
C ARG A 8 6.62 26.26 -7.94
N ASN A 9 6.40 27.27 -8.78
CA ASN A 9 7.04 28.57 -8.65
C ASN A 9 6.59 29.32 -7.38
N GLN A 10 5.32 29.20 -6.99
CA GLN A 10 4.79 29.77 -5.74
C GLN A 10 5.47 29.15 -4.51
N ALA A 11 5.67 27.83 -4.50
CA ALA A 11 6.40 27.15 -3.44
C ALA A 11 7.90 27.51 -3.43
N MET A 12 8.54 27.63 -4.59
CA MET A 12 9.92 28.08 -4.70
C MET A 12 10.12 29.47 -4.08
N LEU A 13 9.21 30.41 -4.32
CA LEU A 13 9.24 31.74 -3.71
C LEU A 13 9.00 31.70 -2.20
N LYS A 14 7.99 30.93 -1.75
CA LYS A 14 7.61 30.83 -0.34
C LYS A 14 8.70 30.19 0.52
N PHE A 15 9.34 29.14 0.03
CA PHE A 15 10.33 28.35 0.76
C PHE A 15 11.78 28.63 0.34
N GLN A 16 11.99 29.61 -0.55
CA GLN A 16 13.30 30.01 -1.08
C GLN A 16 14.08 28.84 -1.70
N LEU A 17 13.38 28.00 -2.47
CA LEU A 17 13.91 26.80 -3.10
C LEU A 17 14.45 27.10 -4.51
N LYS A 18 15.48 26.37 -4.91
CA LYS A 18 15.99 26.29 -6.27
C LYS A 18 15.42 25.08 -7.00
N LEU A 19 15.49 25.07 -8.32
CA LEU A 19 15.02 23.94 -9.12
C LEU A 19 15.82 22.65 -8.82
N GLU A 20 17.11 22.79 -8.55
CA GLU A 20 18.03 21.70 -8.21
C GLU A 20 17.62 20.98 -6.91
N ASP A 21 17.06 21.72 -5.94
CA ASP A 21 16.68 21.19 -4.63
C ASP A 21 15.63 20.08 -4.76
N PHE A 22 14.73 20.16 -5.76
CA PHE A 22 13.70 19.13 -5.98
C PHE A 22 14.31 17.77 -6.31
N SER A 23 15.38 17.74 -7.10
CA SER A 23 16.07 16.48 -7.44
C SER A 23 16.71 15.87 -6.20
N THR A 24 17.34 16.70 -5.36
CA THR A 24 17.93 16.29 -4.08
C THR A 24 16.86 15.77 -3.13
N PHE A 25 15.68 16.40 -3.06
CA PHE A 25 14.58 15.94 -2.22
C PHE A 25 14.10 14.55 -2.60
N VAL A 26 14.00 14.26 -3.90
CA VAL A 26 13.63 12.93 -4.40
C VAL A 26 14.68 11.89 -4.03
N ASP A 27 15.96 12.22 -4.15
CA ASP A 27 17.03 11.30 -3.79
C ASP A 27 17.10 11.06 -2.27
N CYS A 28 16.87 12.10 -1.46
CA CYS A 28 16.73 11.95 -0.01
C CYS A 28 15.54 11.06 0.38
N GLU A 29 14.37 11.26 -0.25
CA GLU A 29 13.18 10.43 -0.02
C GLU A 29 13.46 8.97 -0.42
N ARG A 30 14.12 8.72 -1.56
CA ARG A 30 14.51 7.37 -2.00
C ARG A 30 15.49 6.69 -1.05
N GLN A 31 16.54 7.40 -0.63
CA GLN A 31 17.53 6.86 0.30
C GLN A 31 16.88 6.50 1.64
N TYR A 32 15.95 7.34 2.09
CA TYR A 32 15.18 7.07 3.29
C TYR A 32 14.30 5.83 3.13
N LEU A 33 13.52 5.71 2.04
CA LEU A 33 12.67 4.54 1.79
C LEU A 33 13.47 3.23 1.61
N ALA A 34 14.69 3.32 1.08
CA ALA A 34 15.59 2.17 0.95
C ALA A 34 16.27 1.78 2.27
N SER A 35 16.28 2.67 3.26
CA SER A 35 16.88 2.40 4.57
C SER A 35 15.96 1.44 5.34
N PRO A 36 16.46 0.29 5.82
CA PRO A 36 15.63 -0.62 6.59
C PRO A 36 15.07 0.11 7.82
N PRO A 37 13.83 -0.23 8.26
CA PRO A 37 13.40 0.16 9.60
C PRO A 37 14.52 -0.25 10.55
N SER A 38 15.01 0.66 11.39
CA SER A 38 16.03 0.32 12.38
C SER A 38 15.43 -0.78 13.25
N ALA A 39 15.72 -2.04 12.92
CA ALA A 39 15.22 -3.18 13.63
C ALA A 39 15.88 -3.09 15.00
N SER A 40 15.14 -2.58 15.98
CA SER A 40 15.56 -2.58 17.38
C SER A 40 15.46 -3.99 17.92
N THR A 41 16.19 -4.95 17.33
CA THR A 41 16.29 -6.32 17.81
C THR A 41 16.84 -6.37 19.24
N GLU A 42 17.70 -5.41 19.60
CA GLU A 42 18.22 -5.22 20.96
C GLU A 42 17.12 -5.01 22.02
N ASN A 43 15.98 -4.46 21.61
CA ASN A 43 14.88 -4.14 22.51
C ASN A 43 13.83 -5.25 22.61
N LEU A 44 13.82 -6.19 21.65
CA LEU A 44 12.82 -7.25 21.59
C LEU A 44 13.00 -8.25 22.74
N ASP A 45 14.25 -8.66 23.00
CA ASP A 45 14.58 -9.59 24.09
C ASP A 45 14.20 -9.01 25.47
N THR A 46 14.38 -7.70 25.64
CA THR A 46 14.02 -6.94 26.86
C THR A 46 12.49 -6.91 27.06
N ILE A 47 11.73 -6.69 25.99
CA ILE A 47 10.26 -6.71 26.02
C ILE A 47 9.73 -8.14 26.26
N GLU A 48 10.36 -9.15 25.63
CA GLU A 48 10.02 -10.56 25.85
C GLU A 48 10.29 -10.94 27.30
N TYR A 49 11.44 -10.55 27.86
CA TYR A 49 11.78 -10.80 29.26
C TYR A 49 10.73 -10.21 30.21
N LEU A 50 10.37 -8.94 30.04
CA LEU A 50 9.32 -8.29 30.83
C LEU A 50 7.98 -9.06 30.73
N THR A 51 7.60 -9.47 29.52
CA THR A 51 6.37 -10.23 29.27
C THR A 51 6.41 -11.61 29.93
N THR A 52 7.55 -12.29 29.92
CA THR A 52 7.71 -13.59 30.61
C THR A 52 7.58 -13.45 32.12
N LEU A 53 8.12 -12.38 32.72
CA LEU A 53 7.97 -12.11 34.15
C LEU A 53 6.50 -11.85 34.53
N GLU A 54 5.77 -11.07 33.73
CA GLU A 54 4.34 -10.85 33.94
C GLU A 54 3.51 -12.13 33.81
N GLU A 55 3.83 -13.02 32.87
CA GLU A 55 3.16 -14.31 32.72
C GLU A 55 3.44 -15.25 33.90
N ILE A 56 4.65 -15.22 34.47
CA ILE A 56 4.97 -15.95 35.73
C ILE A 56 4.07 -15.43 36.85
N ASP A 57 4.00 -14.11 37.05
CA ASP A 57 3.17 -13.50 38.09
C ASP A 57 1.68 -13.83 37.93
N LYS A 58 1.15 -13.79 36.69
CA LYS A 58 -0.25 -14.14 36.40
C LYS A 58 -0.53 -15.61 36.72
N CYS A 59 0.34 -16.52 36.27
CA CYS A 59 0.18 -17.95 36.52
C CYS A 59 0.27 -18.26 38.01
N GLN A 60 1.18 -17.60 38.74
CA GLN A 60 1.33 -17.76 40.18
C GLN A 60 0.08 -17.25 40.93
N ALA A 61 -0.45 -16.09 40.54
CA ALA A 61 -1.69 -15.57 41.11
C ALA A 61 -2.91 -16.47 40.83
N GLU A 62 -2.99 -17.12 39.66
CA GLU A 62 -4.01 -18.13 39.37
C GLU A 62 -3.86 -19.36 40.27
N ILE A 63 -2.63 -19.85 40.48
CA ILE A 63 -2.35 -20.96 41.41
C ILE A 63 -2.77 -20.58 42.83
N ASP A 64 -2.45 -19.37 43.29
CA ASP A 64 -2.81 -18.90 44.63
C ASP A 64 -4.33 -18.78 44.81
N LYS A 65 -5.05 -18.30 43.80
CA LYS A 65 -6.52 -18.30 43.78
C LYS A 65 -7.09 -19.72 43.86
N LEU A 66 -6.52 -20.67 43.12
CA LEU A 66 -6.92 -22.08 43.19
C LEU A 66 -6.61 -22.72 44.56
N ASN A 67 -5.58 -22.23 45.27
CA ASN A 67 -5.22 -22.69 46.61
C ASN A 67 -6.12 -22.08 47.70
N GLN A 68 -6.60 -20.85 47.50
CA GLN A 68 -7.51 -20.14 48.42
C GLN A 68 -8.98 -20.58 48.25
N SER A 69 -9.35 -21.11 47.09
CA SER A 69 -10.67 -21.73 46.88
C SER A 69 -10.81 -22.96 47.79
N PRO A 70 -11.81 -23.00 48.70
CA PRO A 70 -11.82 -24.00 49.77
C PRO A 70 -12.01 -25.41 49.21
N MET A 71 -10.96 -26.22 49.35
CA MET A 71 -11.00 -27.69 49.32
C MET A 71 -12.10 -28.30 50.22
N SER A 72 -12.69 -27.52 51.14
CA SER A 72 -13.66 -28.00 52.13
C SER A 72 -15.14 -27.83 51.75
N ALA A 73 -15.49 -27.20 50.61
CA ALA A 73 -16.90 -27.11 50.18
C ALA A 73 -17.41 -28.42 49.55
N VAL A 74 -16.52 -29.32 49.13
CA VAL A 74 -16.84 -30.57 48.41
C VAL A 74 -17.02 -31.78 49.33
N ALA A 75 -16.62 -31.69 50.61
CA ALA A 75 -16.81 -32.78 51.58
C ALA A 75 -18.29 -33.13 51.87
N ARG A 76 -19.27 -32.41 51.29
CA ARG A 76 -20.72 -32.69 51.40
C ARG A 76 -21.41 -33.05 50.08
N SER A 77 -20.71 -33.10 48.95
CA SER A 77 -21.32 -33.42 47.65
C SER A 77 -21.03 -34.86 47.21
N LYS A 78 -22.09 -35.63 46.91
CA LYS A 78 -22.02 -37.04 46.47
C LYS A 78 -21.47 -37.23 45.04
N ARG A 79 -20.80 -36.23 44.44
CA ARG A 79 -20.10 -36.34 43.15
C ARG A 79 -18.71 -35.66 43.23
N PRO A 80 -17.68 -36.32 43.82
CA PRO A 80 -16.42 -35.65 44.12
C PRO A 80 -15.33 -35.77 43.03
N ILE A 81 -15.41 -36.74 42.14
CA ILE A 81 -14.20 -37.16 41.38
C ILE A 81 -13.86 -36.26 40.18
N ASN A 82 -14.84 -35.58 39.56
CA ASN A 82 -14.58 -34.85 38.30
C ASN A 82 -14.05 -33.42 38.51
N VAL A 83 -14.59 -32.68 39.49
CA VAL A 83 -14.18 -31.29 39.78
C VAL A 83 -12.78 -31.24 40.41
N ASP A 84 -12.50 -32.14 41.36
CA ASP A 84 -11.20 -32.21 42.02
C ASP A 84 -10.09 -32.60 41.03
N ASN A 85 -10.37 -33.54 40.12
CA ASN A 85 -9.46 -33.90 39.04
C ASN A 85 -9.25 -32.73 38.05
N ALA A 86 -10.28 -31.95 37.74
CA ALA A 86 -10.16 -30.79 36.87
C ALA A 86 -9.30 -29.68 37.50
N ILE A 87 -9.50 -29.38 38.79
CA ILE A 87 -8.70 -28.40 39.54
C ILE A 87 -7.24 -28.89 39.67
N ALA A 88 -7.03 -30.17 40.00
CA ALA A 88 -5.70 -30.75 40.08
C ALA A 88 -4.98 -30.74 38.71
N THR A 89 -5.70 -31.04 37.63
CA THR A 89 -5.17 -31.00 36.26
C THR A 89 -4.82 -29.58 35.85
N ARG A 90 -5.69 -28.60 36.13
CA ARG A 90 -5.44 -27.18 35.86
C ARG A 90 -4.26 -26.65 36.67
N ARG A 91 -4.15 -27.01 37.95
CA ARG A 91 -3.00 -26.67 38.80
C ARG A 91 -1.70 -27.23 38.20
N ARG A 92 -1.68 -28.52 37.85
CA ARG A 92 -0.51 -29.15 37.21
C ARG A 92 -0.11 -28.46 35.91
N TYR A 93 -1.09 -28.11 35.08
CA TYR A 93 -0.87 -27.34 33.86
C TYR A 93 -0.23 -25.97 34.14
N LEU A 94 -0.80 -25.20 35.09
CA LEU A 94 -0.26 -23.89 35.47
C LEU A 94 1.14 -23.99 36.06
N THR A 95 1.40 -24.97 36.93
CA THR A 95 2.75 -25.22 37.47
C THR A 95 3.76 -25.53 36.38
N ASN A 96 3.39 -26.35 35.38
CA ASN A 96 4.25 -26.60 34.23
C ASN A 96 4.47 -25.34 33.39
N LYS A 97 3.44 -24.50 33.22
CA LYS A 97 3.54 -23.21 32.50
C LYS A 97 4.48 -22.24 33.24
N VAL A 98 4.42 -22.16 34.57
CA VAL A 98 5.37 -21.38 35.39
C VAL A 98 6.80 -21.88 35.20
N LEU A 99 7.04 -23.20 35.29
CA LEU A 99 8.37 -23.78 35.08
C LEU A 99 8.93 -23.45 33.68
N LEU A 100 8.08 -23.51 32.65
CA LEU A 100 8.46 -23.14 31.29
C LEU A 100 8.87 -21.66 31.21
N HIS A 101 8.04 -20.75 31.72
CA HIS A 101 8.36 -19.32 31.71
C HIS A 101 9.57 -18.98 32.58
N MET A 102 9.78 -19.66 33.71
CA MET A 102 10.99 -19.51 34.52
C MET A 102 12.25 -19.95 33.77
N THR A 103 12.15 -21.01 32.98
CA THR A 103 13.26 -21.47 32.13
C THR A 103 13.56 -20.45 31.03
N ASN A 104 12.53 -19.90 30.38
CA ASN A 104 12.71 -18.84 29.37
C ASN A 104 13.31 -17.57 30.00
N ALA A 105 12.79 -17.14 31.16
CA ALA A 105 13.31 -15.99 31.89
C ALA A 105 14.80 -16.18 32.25
N TYR A 106 15.21 -17.37 32.67
CA TYR A 106 16.63 -17.66 32.94
C TYR A 106 17.51 -17.57 31.68
N GLN A 107 17.01 -18.07 30.54
CA GLN A 107 17.73 -17.95 29.26
C GLN A 107 17.88 -16.49 28.82
N LEU A 108 16.83 -15.69 28.99
CA LEU A 108 16.85 -14.26 28.70
C LEU A 108 17.73 -13.48 29.67
N GLU A 109 17.75 -13.84 30.96
CA GLU A 109 18.65 -13.28 31.98
C GLU A 109 20.13 -13.50 31.59
N LEU A 110 20.48 -14.69 31.08
CA LEU A 110 21.82 -14.98 30.57
C LEU A 110 22.15 -14.17 29.31
N LYS A 111 21.19 -14.02 28.39
CA LYS A 111 21.37 -13.30 27.13
C LYS A 111 21.53 -11.79 27.32
N LEU A 112 20.79 -11.21 28.26
CA LEU A 112 20.77 -9.79 28.59
C LEU A 112 21.75 -9.41 29.71
N GLU A 113 22.53 -10.38 30.22
CA GLU A 113 23.49 -10.21 31.32
C GLU A 113 22.86 -9.62 32.61
N ILE A 114 21.61 -9.97 32.90
CA ILE A 114 20.86 -9.45 34.04
C ILE A 114 21.33 -10.15 35.32
N SER A 115 21.86 -9.36 36.27
CA SER A 115 22.39 -9.88 37.54
C SER A 115 21.30 -10.17 38.59
N SER A 116 20.19 -9.43 38.56
CA SER A 116 19.07 -9.58 39.50
C SER A 116 17.74 -9.51 38.76
N ARG A 117 16.86 -10.47 39.05
CA ARG A 117 15.53 -10.54 38.45
C ARG A 117 14.73 -9.25 38.75
N TRP A 118 14.13 -8.70 37.71
CA TRP A 118 13.34 -7.48 37.83
C TRP A 118 12.07 -7.72 38.64
N THR A 119 11.69 -6.72 39.43
CA THR A 119 10.47 -6.72 40.23
C THR A 119 9.61 -5.53 39.81
N LYS A 120 8.29 -5.64 39.92
CA LYS A 120 7.36 -4.52 39.65
C LYS A 120 7.74 -3.31 40.50
N GLY A 121 8.04 -2.18 39.84
CA GLY A 121 8.49 -0.93 40.47
C GLY A 121 10.01 -0.76 40.57
N SER A 122 10.80 -1.69 40.05
CA SER A 122 12.24 -1.46 39.79
C SER A 122 12.43 -0.49 38.61
N GLN A 123 13.55 0.22 38.58
CA GLN A 123 13.83 1.18 37.51
C GLN A 123 13.90 0.48 36.15
N GLU A 124 14.53 -0.69 36.12
CA GLU A 124 14.68 -1.53 34.93
C GLU A 124 13.31 -2.01 34.41
N TRP A 125 12.38 -2.33 35.31
CA TRP A 125 11.01 -2.65 34.96
C TRP A 125 10.29 -1.48 34.29
N GLU A 126 10.39 -0.28 34.87
CA GLU A 126 9.74 0.92 34.31
C GLU A 126 10.32 1.32 32.95
N GLU A 127 11.63 1.18 32.77
CA GLU A 127 12.32 1.42 31.50
C GLU A 127 11.88 0.42 30.43
N ALA A 128 11.84 -0.88 30.77
CA ALA A 128 11.34 -1.91 29.86
C ALA A 128 9.85 -1.72 29.53
N GLU A 129 9.05 -1.23 30.47
CA GLU A 129 7.63 -0.95 30.24
C GLU A 129 7.45 0.24 29.28
N LYS A 130 8.26 1.30 29.44
CA LYS A 130 8.32 2.41 28.47
C LYS A 130 8.73 1.92 27.09
N LEU A 131 9.72 1.03 27.03
CA LEU A 131 10.21 0.44 25.79
C LEU A 131 9.12 -0.37 25.08
N ARG A 132 8.41 -1.22 25.81
CA ARG A 132 7.27 -2.00 25.31
C ARG A 132 6.14 -1.11 24.80
N ARG A 133 5.79 -0.04 25.53
CA ARG A 133 4.77 0.92 25.07
C ARG A 133 5.19 1.58 23.76
N ASN A 134 6.46 1.97 23.64
CA ASN A 134 6.99 2.54 22.41
C ASN A 134 6.99 1.56 21.24
N ASP A 135 7.34 0.30 21.48
CA ASP A 135 7.29 -0.76 20.47
C ASP A 135 5.86 -1.07 20.00
N LYS A 136 4.92 -1.14 20.95
CA LYS A 136 3.49 -1.29 20.63
C LYS A 136 3.01 -0.15 19.74
N LEU A 137 3.36 1.10 20.08
CA LEU A 137 2.96 2.25 19.28
C LEU A 137 3.57 2.21 17.87
N LYS A 138 4.85 1.84 17.74
CA LYS A 138 5.48 1.62 16.42
C LYS A 138 4.72 0.57 15.61
N THR A 139 4.40 -0.56 16.22
CA THR A 139 3.66 -1.65 15.57
C THR A 139 2.29 -1.19 15.09
N ILE A 140 1.58 -0.39 15.88
CA ILE A 140 0.28 0.17 15.50
C ILE A 140 0.40 1.20 14.38
N VAL A 141 1.42 2.05 14.40
CA VAL A 141 1.69 2.99 13.30
C VAL A 141 2.02 2.23 12.01
N ASP A 142 2.87 1.21 12.07
CA ASP A 142 3.21 0.37 10.91
C ASP A 142 1.96 -0.37 10.39
N LYS A 143 1.07 -0.84 11.28
CA LYS A 143 -0.22 -1.43 10.93
C LYS A 143 -1.16 -0.42 10.25
N LEU A 144 -1.24 0.81 10.75
CA LEU A 144 -2.02 1.88 10.15
C LEU A 144 -1.51 2.22 8.75
N GLU A 145 -0.19 2.35 8.57
CA GLU A 145 0.43 2.58 7.27
C GLU A 145 0.06 1.46 6.29
N HIS A 146 0.22 0.20 6.70
CA HIS A 146 -0.11 -0.95 5.87
C HIS A 146 -1.58 -0.96 5.41
N LEU A 147 -2.52 -0.81 6.35
CA LEU A 147 -3.96 -0.77 6.05
C LEU A 147 -4.31 0.35 5.06
N CYS A 148 -3.65 1.49 5.16
CA CYS A 148 -3.89 2.61 4.27
C CYS A 148 -3.30 2.41 2.88
N ILE A 149 -2.08 1.88 2.79
CA ILE A 149 -1.45 1.54 1.52
C ILE A 149 -2.30 0.52 0.78
N GLU A 150 -2.72 -0.55 1.46
CA GLU A 150 -3.65 -1.51 0.90
C GLU A 150 -4.91 -0.78 0.39
N ARG A 151 -5.51 0.09 1.23
CA ARG A 151 -6.74 0.82 0.88
C ARG A 151 -6.59 1.62 -0.40
N ILE A 152 -5.49 2.36 -0.55
CA ILE A 152 -5.19 3.13 -1.75
C ILE A 152 -5.12 2.21 -2.98
N PHE A 153 -4.45 1.06 -2.88
CA PHE A 153 -4.35 0.12 -4.01
C PHE A 153 -5.68 -0.53 -4.39
N GLU A 154 -6.55 -0.81 -3.43
CA GLU A 154 -7.88 -1.34 -3.74
C GLU A 154 -8.81 -0.29 -4.33
N LEU A 155 -8.75 0.97 -3.86
CA LEU A 155 -9.44 2.08 -4.50
C LEU A 155 -8.96 2.28 -5.94
N GLU A 156 -7.65 2.19 -6.18
CA GLU A 156 -7.09 2.25 -7.52
C GLU A 156 -7.65 1.12 -8.40
N LYS A 157 -7.68 -0.13 -7.90
CA LYS A 157 -8.27 -1.26 -8.63
C LYS A 157 -9.76 -1.10 -8.88
N TYR A 158 -10.49 -0.52 -7.93
CA TYR A 158 -11.92 -0.23 -8.07
C TYR A 158 -12.18 0.75 -9.23
N LEU A 159 -11.34 1.79 -9.35
CA LEU A 159 -11.45 2.84 -10.36
C LEU A 159 -10.98 2.42 -11.76
N HIS A 160 -10.31 1.27 -11.91
CA HIS A 160 -9.92 0.76 -13.23
C HIS A 160 -11.16 0.33 -14.03
N GLY A 161 -11.43 1.03 -15.14
CA GLY A 161 -12.66 0.91 -15.94
C GLY A 161 -12.95 -0.45 -16.62
N ASN A 162 -12.12 -1.47 -16.41
CA ASN A 162 -12.29 -2.82 -16.94
C ASN A 162 -12.58 -3.89 -15.86
N THR A 163 -12.94 -3.47 -14.65
CA THR A 163 -13.26 -4.38 -13.54
C THR A 163 -14.69 -4.91 -13.67
N GLY A 164 -14.85 -6.23 -13.90
CA GLY A 164 -16.17 -6.89 -13.97
C GLY A 164 -16.99 -6.70 -12.69
N TYR A 165 -18.32 -6.86 -12.77
CA TYR A 165 -19.24 -6.63 -11.65
C TYR A 165 -18.84 -7.40 -10.37
N ASN A 166 -18.62 -8.71 -10.47
CA ASN A 166 -18.25 -9.55 -9.32
C ASN A 166 -16.93 -9.10 -8.65
N LEU A 167 -15.96 -8.64 -9.45
CA LEU A 167 -14.69 -8.16 -8.93
C LEU A 167 -14.86 -6.81 -8.22
N ARG A 168 -15.73 -5.93 -8.75
CA ARG A 168 -16.09 -4.68 -8.04
C ARG A 168 -16.76 -4.96 -6.71
N GLU A 169 -17.69 -5.91 -6.66
CA GLU A 169 -18.36 -6.31 -5.41
C GLU A 169 -17.36 -6.82 -4.37
N LEU A 170 -16.40 -7.67 -4.78
CA LEU A 170 -15.35 -8.16 -3.90
C LEU A 170 -14.43 -7.03 -3.40
N ILE A 171 -14.09 -6.07 -4.27
CA ILE A 171 -13.31 -4.89 -3.90
C ILE A 171 -14.10 -4.00 -2.93
N SER A 172 -15.41 -3.84 -3.12
CA SER A 172 -16.27 -3.10 -2.18
C SER A 172 -16.31 -3.73 -0.80
N LYS A 173 -16.47 -5.06 -0.71
CA LYS A 173 -16.45 -5.81 0.57
C LYS A 173 -15.09 -5.67 1.28
N SER A 174 -13.99 -5.80 0.55
CA SER A 174 -12.63 -5.62 1.10
C SER A 174 -12.33 -4.18 1.50
N LEU A 175 -12.88 -3.18 0.80
CA LEU A 175 -12.85 -1.76 1.19
C LEU A 175 -13.58 -1.51 2.51
N ALA A 176 -14.78 -2.07 2.70
CA ALA A 176 -15.55 -1.96 3.95
C ALA A 176 -14.81 -2.59 5.12
N THR A 177 -14.34 -3.84 4.95
CA THR A 177 -13.57 -4.57 5.97
C THR A 177 -12.32 -3.80 6.41
N ARG A 178 -11.56 -3.24 5.46
CA ARG A 178 -10.36 -2.46 5.81
C ARG A 178 -10.69 -1.10 6.39
N SER A 179 -11.79 -0.47 6.00
CA SER A 179 -12.25 0.78 6.65
C SER A 179 -12.58 0.54 8.13
N ASN A 180 -13.17 -0.61 8.46
CA ASN A 180 -13.41 -1.01 9.85
C ASN A 180 -12.12 -1.37 10.59
N ALA A 181 -11.20 -2.10 9.95
CA ALA A 181 -9.87 -2.38 10.51
C ALA A 181 -9.08 -1.09 10.78
N LEU A 182 -9.21 -0.10 9.90
CA LEU A 182 -8.58 1.21 10.05
C LEU A 182 -9.15 1.96 11.25
N LYS A 183 -10.48 2.03 11.39
CA LYS A 183 -11.16 2.62 12.57
C LYS A 183 -10.62 1.99 13.86
N ALA A 184 -10.59 0.66 13.93
CA ALA A 184 -10.10 -0.06 15.11
C ALA A 184 -8.61 0.20 15.40
N ALA A 185 -7.77 0.29 14.36
CA ALA A 185 -6.35 0.61 14.53
C ALA A 185 -6.13 2.07 14.99
N VAL A 186 -6.95 3.00 14.54
CA VAL A 186 -6.94 4.40 15.00
C VAL A 186 -7.36 4.50 16.47
N ASP A 187 -8.40 3.76 16.87
CA ASP A 187 -8.84 3.71 18.27
C ASP A 187 -7.73 3.16 19.17
N GLU A 188 -7.09 2.06 18.77
CA GLU A 188 -5.95 1.48 19.49
C GLU A 188 -4.75 2.45 19.56
N TYR A 189 -4.45 3.17 18.47
CA TYR A 189 -3.45 4.23 18.47
C TYR A 189 -3.79 5.32 19.50
N ASN A 190 -5.02 5.83 19.49
CA ASN A 190 -5.46 6.92 20.36
C ASN A 190 -5.48 6.49 21.85
N GLU A 191 -5.73 5.23 22.16
CA GLU A 191 -5.55 4.68 23.51
C GLU A 191 -4.08 4.71 23.98
N ILE A 192 -3.15 4.32 23.11
CA ILE A 192 -1.71 4.34 23.41
C ILE A 192 -1.18 5.77 23.48
N ALA A 193 -1.64 6.65 22.59
CA ALA A 193 -1.29 8.06 22.55
C ALA A 193 -1.69 8.79 23.85
N ARG A 194 -2.91 8.55 24.35
CA ARG A 194 -3.40 9.11 25.63
C ARG A 194 -2.64 8.61 26.85
N SER A 195 -2.19 7.36 26.82
CA SER A 195 -1.43 6.74 27.93
C SER A 195 0.09 6.96 27.84
N SER A 196 0.56 7.64 26.78
CA SER A 196 1.97 7.99 26.61
C SER A 196 2.38 9.16 27.51
N THR A 197 3.66 9.21 27.88
CA THR A 197 4.25 10.32 28.65
C THR A 197 5.42 10.90 27.86
N PRO A 198 5.31 12.12 27.30
CA PRO A 198 4.12 13.00 27.31
C PRO A 198 2.95 12.45 26.47
N PRO A 199 1.70 12.87 26.74
CA PRO A 199 0.55 12.53 25.90
C PRO A 199 0.79 12.98 24.46
N ARG A 200 0.43 12.12 23.50
CA ARG A 200 0.64 12.38 22.06
C ARG A 200 -0.62 12.93 21.42
N GLU A 201 -0.47 13.52 20.22
CA GLU A 201 -1.61 13.99 19.42
C GLU A 201 -2.46 12.80 18.97
N GLU A 202 -3.77 12.88 19.23
CA GLU A 202 -4.73 11.89 18.74
C GLU A 202 -4.97 12.10 17.23
N ILE A 203 -5.15 11.00 16.51
CA ILE A 203 -5.40 11.01 15.07
C ILE A 203 -6.87 10.69 14.84
N SER A 204 -7.54 11.51 14.02
CA SER A 204 -8.92 11.21 13.61
C SER A 204 -8.95 10.25 12.43
N THR A 205 -9.90 9.32 12.42
CA THR A 205 -10.07 8.37 11.30
C THR A 205 -10.25 9.10 9.97
N ARG A 206 -10.92 10.26 9.98
CA ARG A 206 -11.06 11.09 8.78
C ARG A 206 -9.71 11.58 8.28
N LYS A 207 -8.87 12.12 9.16
CA LYS A 207 -7.49 12.54 8.81
C LYS A 207 -6.73 11.37 8.18
N VAL A 208 -6.84 10.16 8.73
CA VAL A 208 -6.20 8.94 8.18
C VAL A 208 -6.76 8.56 6.81
N MET A 209 -8.07 8.67 6.60
CA MET A 209 -8.70 8.37 5.31
C MET A 209 -8.39 9.41 4.23
N ASP A 210 -8.16 10.67 4.62
CA ASP A 210 -7.81 11.79 3.73
C ASP A 210 -6.33 11.72 3.27
N LEU A 211 -5.50 10.92 3.94
CA LEU A 211 -4.12 10.69 3.52
C LEU A 211 -4.13 9.82 2.25
N THR A 212 -3.79 10.46 1.14
CA THR A 212 -3.86 9.87 -0.21
C THR A 212 -2.51 9.42 -0.73
N LYS A 213 -1.41 9.88 -0.10
CA LYS A 213 -0.05 9.55 -0.50
C LYS A 213 0.61 8.73 0.61
N VAL A 214 1.30 7.67 0.20
CA VAL A 214 2.05 6.77 1.10
C VAL A 214 2.95 7.56 2.06
N ALA A 215 3.65 8.57 1.58
CA ALA A 215 4.56 9.32 2.44
C ALA A 215 3.91 10.39 3.33
N ASP A 216 2.58 10.60 3.24
CA ASP A 216 1.87 11.37 4.27
C ASP A 216 1.65 10.52 5.55
N PHE A 217 1.61 9.19 5.42
CA PHE A 217 1.61 8.25 6.56
C PHE A 217 2.97 8.12 7.22
N GLN A 218 4.05 8.22 6.43
CA GLN A 218 5.41 8.24 6.95
C GLN A 218 5.62 9.41 7.94
N LEU A 219 4.86 10.51 7.81
CA LEU A 219 4.86 11.64 8.76
C LEU A 219 4.20 11.31 10.09
N LEU A 220 3.31 10.31 10.14
CA LEU A 220 2.73 9.80 11.39
C LEU A 220 3.75 8.98 12.20
N ARG A 221 4.90 8.66 11.61
CA ARG A 221 6.02 8.02 12.30
C ARG A 221 6.80 9.06 13.12
N GLU A 222 6.13 9.61 14.13
CA GLU A 222 6.65 10.63 15.07
C GLU A 222 7.96 10.22 15.77
N TYR A 223 8.33 8.95 15.73
CA TYR A 223 9.55 8.42 16.32
C TYR A 223 10.86 8.83 15.64
N ARG A 224 10.78 9.48 14.47
CA ARG A 224 11.96 9.96 13.76
C ARG A 224 11.90 11.46 13.64
N GLU A 225 12.14 12.17 14.75
CA GLU A 225 12.27 13.63 14.79
C GLU A 225 13.25 14.15 13.71
N GLU A 226 14.30 13.36 13.40
CA GLU A 226 15.27 13.60 12.34
C GLU A 226 14.66 13.74 10.93
N ILE A 227 13.48 13.16 10.71
CA ILE A 227 12.76 13.16 9.42
C ILE A 227 11.78 14.33 9.36
N LEU A 228 11.09 14.61 10.46
CA LEU A 228 10.17 15.75 10.56
C LEU A 228 10.90 17.09 10.39
N THR A 229 12.21 17.12 10.64
CA THR A 229 13.07 18.30 10.40
C THR A 229 13.54 18.45 8.95
N GLN A 230 13.38 17.42 8.11
CA GLN A 230 13.82 17.48 6.71
C GLN A 230 12.87 18.33 5.87
N LYS A 231 13.41 19.18 4.99
CA LYS A 231 12.56 20.04 4.14
C LYS A 231 11.68 19.22 3.18
N TRP A 232 12.16 18.08 2.71
CA TRP A 232 11.41 17.22 1.79
C TRP A 232 10.19 16.55 2.42
N THR A 233 10.00 16.60 3.74
CA THR A 233 8.82 16.03 4.41
C THR A 233 7.66 17.01 4.53
N ILE A 234 7.91 18.31 4.30
CA ILE A 234 6.89 19.36 4.36
C ILE A 234 5.87 19.17 3.22
N PRO A 235 4.56 19.03 3.49
CA PRO A 235 3.56 18.73 2.48
C PRO A 235 3.58 19.67 1.25
N ALA A 236 3.68 20.98 1.49
CA ALA A 236 3.73 21.97 0.42
C ALA A 236 5.01 21.86 -0.46
N ILE A 237 6.14 21.45 0.11
CA ILE A 237 7.37 21.21 -0.65
C ILE A 237 7.24 19.93 -1.47
N ARG A 238 6.63 18.88 -0.92
CA ARG A 238 6.39 17.61 -1.64
C ARG A 238 5.45 17.77 -2.82
N GLU A 239 4.39 18.54 -2.64
CA GLU A 239 3.49 18.90 -3.72
C GLU A 239 4.24 19.66 -4.82
N ALA A 240 5.04 20.66 -4.45
CA ALA A 240 5.89 21.37 -5.39
C ALA A 240 6.90 20.47 -6.12
N THR A 241 7.52 19.51 -5.41
CA THR A 241 8.39 18.48 -6.01
C THR A 241 7.62 17.64 -7.03
N THR A 242 6.40 17.22 -6.69
CA THR A 242 5.52 16.47 -7.61
C THR A 242 5.23 17.29 -8.88
N HIS A 243 4.89 18.57 -8.75
CA HIS A 243 4.68 19.44 -9.89
C HIS A 243 5.97 19.66 -10.71
N ALA A 244 7.13 19.80 -10.06
CA ALA A 244 8.42 19.90 -10.75
C ALA A 244 8.69 18.66 -11.61
N LEU A 245 8.52 17.46 -11.04
CA LEU A 245 8.68 16.20 -11.76
C LEU A 245 7.66 16.05 -12.89
N ARG A 246 6.39 16.44 -12.67
CA ARG A 246 5.37 16.43 -13.74
C ARG A 246 5.78 17.31 -14.92
N VAL A 247 6.40 18.47 -14.67
CA VAL A 247 6.91 19.36 -15.73
C VAL A 247 8.08 18.72 -16.46
N GLU A 248 9.02 18.10 -15.75
CA GLU A 248 10.14 17.37 -16.37
C GLU A 248 9.65 16.22 -17.24
N ARG A 249 8.75 15.37 -16.72
CA ARG A 249 8.13 14.28 -17.46
C ARG A 249 7.33 14.77 -18.68
N ALA A 250 6.61 15.88 -18.56
CA ALA A 250 5.90 16.45 -19.69
C ALA A 250 6.85 16.91 -20.81
N ARG A 251 8.03 17.44 -20.47
CA ARG A 251 9.06 17.80 -21.47
C ARG A 251 9.65 16.56 -22.15
N GLU A 252 9.92 15.50 -21.40
CA GLU A 252 10.33 14.21 -21.96
C GLU A 252 9.26 13.64 -22.89
N GLU A 253 7.99 13.71 -22.48
CA GLU A 253 6.86 13.20 -23.26
C GLU A 253 6.68 13.97 -24.56
N ILE A 254 6.89 15.29 -24.57
CA ILE A 254 6.89 16.08 -25.83
C ILE A 254 7.96 15.54 -26.80
N MET A 255 9.17 15.27 -26.32
CA MET A 255 10.24 14.71 -27.15
C MET A 255 9.89 13.30 -27.64
N ARG A 256 9.27 12.48 -26.79
CA ARG A 256 8.82 11.12 -27.14
C ARG A 256 7.73 11.15 -28.21
N VAL A 257 6.69 11.97 -28.03
CA VAL A 257 5.58 12.13 -28.97
C VAL A 257 6.10 12.54 -30.35
N GLN A 258 7.11 13.41 -30.44
CA GLN A 258 7.71 13.79 -31.72
C GLN A 258 8.30 12.59 -32.48
N VAL A 259 8.91 11.64 -31.78
CA VAL A 259 9.44 10.41 -32.37
C VAL A 259 8.31 9.43 -32.70
N GLU A 260 7.37 9.25 -31.78
CA GLU A 260 6.27 8.29 -31.93
C GLU A 260 5.32 8.68 -33.06
N VAL A 261 5.02 9.97 -33.25
CA VAL A 261 4.22 10.45 -34.40
C VAL A 261 4.86 10.06 -35.72
N ARG A 262 6.19 10.20 -35.84
CA ARG A 262 6.92 9.78 -37.04
C ARG A 262 6.88 8.26 -37.23
N ARG A 263 7.03 7.49 -36.15
CA ARG A 263 6.96 6.01 -36.19
C ARG A 263 5.56 5.54 -36.60
N LEU A 264 4.52 6.14 -36.03
CA LEU A 264 3.13 5.82 -36.33
C LEU A 264 2.80 6.12 -37.79
N GLU A 265 3.19 7.30 -38.31
CA GLU A 265 3.00 7.64 -39.72
C GLU A 265 3.75 6.65 -40.65
N THR A 266 4.96 6.25 -40.28
CA THR A 266 5.74 5.25 -41.03
C THR A 266 5.04 3.89 -41.04
N TRP A 267 4.58 3.44 -39.88
CA TRP A 267 3.85 2.18 -39.73
C TRP A 267 2.55 2.19 -40.54
N MET A 268 1.76 3.27 -40.45
CA MET A 268 0.50 3.42 -41.20
C MET A 268 0.73 3.34 -42.72
N ARG A 269 1.78 4.01 -43.24
CA ARG A 269 2.14 3.96 -44.66
C ARG A 269 2.58 2.56 -45.08
N ASP A 270 3.49 1.96 -44.33
CA ASP A 270 4.11 0.68 -44.68
C ASP A 270 3.08 -0.46 -44.61
N GLU A 271 2.21 -0.45 -43.61
CA GLU A 271 1.11 -1.41 -43.46
C GLU A 271 0.09 -1.27 -44.60
N ALA A 272 -0.34 -0.04 -44.92
CA ALA A 272 -1.25 0.20 -46.04
C ALA A 272 -0.65 -0.27 -47.38
N TYR A 273 0.65 -0.02 -47.60
CA TYR A 273 1.36 -0.49 -48.77
C TYR A 273 1.43 -2.02 -48.83
N HIS A 274 1.76 -2.67 -47.71
CA HIS A 274 1.84 -4.13 -47.61
C HIS A 274 0.48 -4.80 -47.87
N LEU A 275 -0.59 -4.27 -47.29
CA LEU A 275 -1.95 -4.78 -47.48
C LEU A 275 -2.42 -4.58 -48.93
N ALA A 276 -2.15 -3.41 -49.54
CA ALA A 276 -2.50 -3.14 -50.93
C ALA A 276 -1.73 -4.04 -51.92
N GLU A 277 -0.43 -4.26 -51.68
CA GLU A 277 0.38 -5.17 -52.49
C GLU A 277 -0.08 -6.62 -52.35
N THR A 278 -0.40 -7.05 -51.12
CA THR A 278 -0.91 -8.39 -50.85
C THR A 278 -2.28 -8.60 -51.50
N LEU A 279 -3.16 -7.61 -51.44
CA LEU A 279 -4.44 -7.64 -52.15
C LEU A 279 -4.23 -7.79 -53.66
N ARG A 280 -3.34 -7.00 -54.28
CA ARG A 280 -3.05 -7.09 -55.71
C ARG A 280 -2.53 -8.48 -56.11
N ARG A 281 -1.63 -9.07 -55.31
CA ARG A 281 -1.13 -10.43 -55.55
C ARG A 281 -2.23 -11.49 -55.44
N LEU A 282 -3.10 -11.39 -54.44
CA LEU A 282 -4.20 -12.32 -54.23
C LEU A 282 -5.28 -12.20 -55.33
N GLU A 283 -5.54 -10.99 -55.81
CA GLU A 283 -6.43 -10.73 -56.95
C GLU A 283 -5.86 -11.33 -58.24
N ALA A 284 -4.55 -11.18 -58.49
CA ALA A 284 -3.89 -11.81 -59.63
C ALA A 284 -3.95 -13.36 -59.60
N GLN A 285 -4.03 -13.94 -58.39
CA GLN A 285 -4.16 -15.38 -58.18
C GLN A 285 -5.62 -15.87 -58.12
N ASN A 286 -6.61 -14.99 -58.27
CA ASN A 286 -8.04 -15.28 -58.08
C ASN A 286 -8.36 -15.95 -56.72
N SER A 287 -7.63 -15.59 -55.66
CA SER A 287 -7.83 -16.17 -54.33
C SER A 287 -9.06 -15.58 -53.64
N PRO A 288 -9.94 -16.39 -53.01
CA PRO A 288 -11.08 -15.88 -52.26
C PRO A 288 -10.67 -15.02 -51.04
N LEU A 289 -9.42 -15.13 -50.58
CA LEU A 289 -8.86 -14.29 -49.51
C LEU A 289 -8.81 -12.80 -49.89
N ALA A 290 -8.74 -12.47 -51.19
CA ALA A 290 -8.80 -11.09 -51.66
C ALA A 290 -10.12 -10.41 -51.26
N HIS A 291 -11.23 -11.15 -51.25
CA HIS A 291 -12.54 -10.62 -50.85
C HIS A 291 -12.59 -10.29 -49.34
N VAL A 292 -11.85 -11.04 -48.50
CA VAL A 292 -11.79 -10.80 -47.06
C VAL A 292 -10.84 -9.65 -46.73
N LEU A 293 -9.71 -9.56 -47.45
CA LEU A 293 -8.68 -8.55 -47.20
C LEU A 293 -9.11 -7.14 -47.61
N ARG A 294 -9.97 -7.01 -48.63
CA ARG A 294 -10.42 -5.71 -49.15
C ARG A 294 -11.16 -4.85 -48.10
N PRO A 295 -12.20 -5.33 -47.40
CA PRO A 295 -12.84 -4.58 -46.32
C PRO A 295 -11.87 -4.20 -45.19
N GLN A 296 -10.89 -5.07 -44.89
CA GLN A 296 -9.89 -4.79 -43.86
C GLN A 296 -8.96 -3.65 -44.28
N LEU A 297 -8.50 -3.63 -45.53
CA LEU A 297 -7.73 -2.50 -46.08
C LEU A 297 -8.55 -1.20 -46.05
N GLU A 298 -9.80 -1.22 -46.50
CA GLU A 298 -10.68 -0.05 -46.49
C GLU A 298 -10.92 0.49 -45.08
N TYR A 299 -11.11 -0.40 -44.10
CA TYR A 299 -11.22 -0.03 -42.70
C TYR A 299 -9.92 0.61 -42.19
N GLN A 300 -8.76 -0.01 -42.44
CA GLN A 300 -7.46 0.53 -42.04
C GLN A 300 -7.20 1.90 -42.68
N MET A 301 -7.52 2.09 -43.95
CA MET A 301 -7.38 3.40 -44.61
C MET A 301 -8.28 4.47 -43.98
N ARG A 302 -9.49 4.10 -43.54
CA ARG A 302 -10.42 5.02 -42.86
C ARG A 302 -9.89 5.45 -41.49
N VAL A 303 -9.41 4.48 -40.70
CA VAL A 303 -8.76 4.76 -39.40
C VAL A 303 -7.54 5.63 -39.62
N ASN A 304 -6.68 5.26 -40.59
CA ASN A 304 -5.48 6.00 -40.94
C ASN A 304 -5.79 7.45 -41.35
N SER A 305 -6.85 7.70 -42.12
CA SER A 305 -7.27 9.05 -42.49
C SER A 305 -7.69 9.89 -41.28
N MET A 306 -8.33 9.29 -40.27
CA MET A 306 -8.66 9.99 -39.04
C MET A 306 -7.42 10.28 -38.21
N THR A 307 -6.55 9.28 -38.03
CA THR A 307 -5.29 9.39 -37.29
C THR A 307 -4.35 10.43 -37.92
N ASP A 308 -4.30 10.50 -39.25
CA ASP A 308 -3.48 11.49 -39.96
C ASP A 308 -3.88 12.93 -39.59
N LYS A 309 -5.17 13.23 -39.40
CA LYS A 309 -5.60 14.57 -38.94
C LYS A 309 -4.99 14.96 -37.60
N TYR A 310 -4.90 14.02 -36.67
CA TYR A 310 -4.25 14.24 -35.37
C TYR A 310 -2.74 14.37 -35.52
N ILE A 311 -2.11 13.54 -36.35
CA ILE A 311 -0.68 13.63 -36.68
C ILE A 311 -0.35 15.02 -37.26
N GLN A 312 -1.12 15.51 -38.23
CA GLN A 312 -0.93 16.84 -38.81
C GLN A 312 -1.12 17.94 -37.77
N ARG A 313 -2.12 17.82 -36.88
CA ARG A 313 -2.30 18.78 -35.77
C ARG A 313 -1.07 18.84 -34.86
N ILE A 314 -0.45 17.70 -34.56
CA ILE A 314 0.78 17.64 -33.75
C ILE A 314 1.97 18.25 -34.50
N LYS A 315 2.15 17.92 -35.78
CA LYS A 315 3.23 18.47 -36.62
C LYS A 315 3.15 19.99 -36.79
N ASN A 316 1.93 20.53 -36.82
CA ASN A 316 1.67 21.96 -36.93
C ASN A 316 1.77 22.71 -35.58
N HIS A 317 2.01 22.02 -34.47
CA HIS A 317 2.14 22.64 -33.16
C HIS A 317 3.46 23.45 -33.09
N PRO A 318 3.49 24.67 -32.50
CA PRO A 318 4.67 25.53 -32.48
C PRO A 318 5.88 24.90 -31.75
N GLU A 319 5.65 23.99 -30.81
CA GLU A 319 6.71 23.29 -30.09
C GLU A 319 7.22 22.02 -30.80
N PHE A 320 6.66 21.67 -31.95
CA PHE A 320 7.12 20.52 -32.73
C PHE A 320 8.50 20.82 -33.34
N LYS A 321 9.51 20.08 -32.90
CA LYS A 321 10.89 20.18 -33.40
C LYS A 321 11.38 18.91 -34.10
N GLY A 322 10.48 17.94 -34.28
CA GLY A 322 10.77 16.68 -34.94
C GLY A 322 10.92 16.83 -36.46
N ASP A 323 11.38 15.77 -37.11
CA ASP A 323 11.36 15.70 -38.57
C ASP A 323 9.91 15.53 -39.06
N PRO A 324 9.36 16.48 -39.84
CA PRO A 324 7.97 16.39 -40.32
C PRO A 324 7.78 15.31 -41.40
N LYS A 325 8.87 14.75 -41.93
CA LYS A 325 8.80 13.72 -42.97
C LYS A 325 8.60 12.33 -42.37
N CYS A 326 7.80 11.54 -43.08
CA CYS A 326 7.63 10.13 -42.80
C CYS A 326 9.00 9.42 -42.75
N GLY A 327 9.16 8.50 -41.80
CA GLY A 327 10.39 7.73 -41.64
C GLY A 327 10.57 6.65 -42.70
N VAL A 328 11.69 5.93 -42.57
CA VAL A 328 11.98 4.73 -43.34
C VAL A 328 12.27 3.62 -42.34
N ARG A 329 11.58 2.48 -42.48
CA ARG A 329 11.83 1.31 -41.64
C ARG A 329 13.25 0.81 -41.94
N LYS A 330 14.06 0.66 -40.90
CA LYS A 330 15.45 0.21 -41.01
C LYS A 330 15.46 -1.32 -41.15
N LEU A 331 15.03 -1.81 -42.33
CA LEU A 331 15.11 -3.18 -42.90
C LEU A 331 14.77 -4.39 -42.00
N ASP A 332 13.82 -5.20 -42.48
CA ASP A 332 13.59 -6.65 -42.31
C ASP A 332 14.62 -7.46 -41.48
N ALA A 333 14.66 -7.25 -40.17
CA ALA A 333 15.09 -8.24 -39.20
C ALA A 333 13.84 -8.75 -38.48
N ASP A 334 13.29 -9.85 -39.01
CA ASP A 334 12.28 -10.74 -38.41
C ASP A 334 11.03 -10.07 -37.77
N PRO A 335 9.93 -9.88 -38.51
CA PRO A 335 8.81 -9.04 -38.04
C PRO A 335 7.87 -9.70 -37.02
N LEU A 336 8.07 -10.96 -36.62
CA LEU A 336 7.15 -11.66 -35.71
C LEU A 336 7.92 -12.47 -34.65
N GLY A 337 8.57 -11.76 -33.72
CA GLY A 337 8.97 -12.28 -32.41
C GLY A 337 7.79 -12.64 -31.49
N PHE A 338 6.67 -13.10 -32.06
CA PHE A 338 5.55 -13.72 -31.36
C PHE A 338 5.65 -15.24 -31.55
N THR A 339 6.63 -15.85 -30.90
CA THR A 339 6.48 -17.25 -30.51
C THR A 339 6.63 -17.33 -29.01
N LEU A 340 5.55 -17.84 -28.39
CA LEU A 340 5.34 -18.05 -26.96
C LEU A 340 4.79 -16.83 -26.21
N ILE A 341 3.47 -16.64 -26.30
CA ILE A 341 2.70 -16.27 -25.10
C ILE A 341 2.88 -17.46 -24.15
N PRO A 342 3.57 -17.32 -23.00
CA PRO A 342 3.48 -18.34 -21.97
C PRO A 342 2.02 -18.32 -21.53
N GLU A 343 1.33 -19.44 -21.63
CA GLU A 343 0.07 -19.63 -20.91
C GLU A 343 0.34 -19.33 -19.44
N SER A 344 -0.01 -18.13 -19.02
CA SER A 344 -0.03 -17.76 -17.61
C SER A 344 -1.14 -18.59 -16.98
N GLY A 345 -0.73 -19.66 -16.30
CA GLY A 345 -1.57 -20.48 -15.45
C GLY A 345 -2.09 -19.67 -14.26
N LEU A 346 -3.06 -18.80 -14.53
CA LEU A 346 -3.99 -18.33 -13.52
C LEU A 346 -5.03 -19.43 -13.35
N THR A 347 -4.61 -20.46 -12.63
CA THR A 347 -5.49 -21.42 -11.97
C THR A 347 -6.59 -20.67 -11.25
N GLY A 348 -7.83 -21.16 -11.43
CA GLY A 348 -9.04 -20.61 -10.85
C GLY A 348 -8.86 -20.33 -9.36
N MET A 349 -9.16 -19.09 -8.98
CA MET A 349 -9.59 -18.81 -7.62
C MET A 349 -11.02 -19.32 -7.52
N ASP A 350 -11.20 -20.49 -6.91
CA ASP A 350 -12.49 -20.96 -6.46
C ASP A 350 -13.05 -19.94 -5.46
N LEU A 351 -14.06 -19.19 -5.89
CA LEU A 351 -14.73 -18.12 -5.11
C LEU A 351 -15.92 -18.64 -4.28
N ASP A 352 -16.03 -19.95 -4.09
CA ASP A 352 -17.27 -20.59 -3.60
C ASP A 352 -17.36 -20.78 -2.07
N GLU A 353 -16.48 -20.14 -1.28
CA GLU A 353 -16.63 -20.13 0.18
C GLU A 353 -16.49 -18.71 0.76
N MET A 354 -17.54 -17.90 0.62
CA MET A 354 -17.76 -16.75 1.49
C MET A 354 -19.12 -16.90 2.14
N ARG A 355 -19.10 -17.12 3.46
CA ARG A 355 -20.30 -17.08 4.30
C ARG A 355 -20.94 -15.70 4.20
N ASP A 356 -22.26 -15.71 4.16
CA ASP A 356 -23.10 -14.53 4.30
C ASP A 356 -23.00 -14.02 5.75
N ASP A 357 -22.34 -12.88 5.93
CA ASP A 357 -22.09 -12.26 7.23
C ASP A 357 -23.26 -11.39 7.71
N GLY A 358 -24.40 -11.39 7.00
CA GLY A 358 -25.64 -10.76 7.45
C GLY A 358 -25.60 -9.23 7.57
N GLN A 359 -24.59 -8.57 6.97
CA GLN A 359 -24.62 -7.13 6.76
C GLN A 359 -25.50 -6.82 5.55
N SER A 360 -26.50 -5.95 5.74
CA SER A 360 -27.43 -5.57 4.68
C SER A 360 -26.70 -4.88 3.54
N ASP A 361 -26.94 -5.32 2.30
CA ASP A 361 -26.36 -4.75 1.08
C ASP A 361 -26.59 -3.22 0.98
N ASP A 362 -27.72 -2.73 1.53
CA ASP A 362 -28.08 -1.31 1.57
C ASP A 362 -27.15 -0.49 2.49
N ASP A 363 -26.64 -1.08 3.58
CA ASP A 363 -25.71 -0.39 4.49
C ASP A 363 -24.31 -0.27 3.87
N LEU A 364 -23.89 -1.27 3.09
CA LEU A 364 -22.62 -1.29 2.37
C LEU A 364 -22.62 -0.29 1.21
N GLU A 365 -23.71 -0.22 0.45
CA GLU A 365 -23.85 0.72 -0.67
C GLU A 365 -23.84 2.18 -0.19
N ASN A 366 -24.49 2.47 0.94
CA ASN A 366 -24.61 3.82 1.50
C ASN A 366 -23.34 4.29 2.23
N GLU A 367 -22.58 3.40 2.89
CA GLU A 367 -21.24 3.72 3.39
C GLU A 367 -20.23 3.89 2.24
N MET A 368 -20.39 3.14 1.15
CA MET A 368 -19.57 3.22 -0.06
C MET A 368 -19.81 4.49 -0.88
N GLU A 369 -21.06 4.94 -1.03
CA GLU A 369 -21.40 6.20 -1.71
C GLU A 369 -20.78 7.40 -0.97
N ARG A 370 -20.82 7.40 0.38
CA ARG A 370 -20.12 8.40 1.21
C ARG A 370 -18.60 8.36 1.08
N LEU A 371 -18.01 7.18 0.92
CA LEU A 371 -16.57 7.02 0.73
C LEU A 371 -16.11 7.46 -0.67
N LEU A 372 -16.95 7.25 -1.69
CA LEU A 372 -16.72 7.72 -3.07
C LEU A 372 -16.90 9.24 -3.18
N GLU A 373 -17.91 9.83 -2.53
CA GLU A 373 -18.09 11.29 -2.44
C GLU A 373 -16.88 11.99 -1.80
N GLY A 374 -16.28 11.38 -0.77
CA GLY A 374 -15.04 11.89 -0.18
C GLY A 374 -13.85 11.83 -1.14
N TYR A 375 -13.82 10.86 -2.05
CA TYR A 375 -12.74 10.69 -3.03
C TYR A 375 -12.92 11.59 -4.25
N ASP A 376 -14.15 11.84 -4.71
CA ASP A 376 -14.43 12.85 -5.73
C ASP A 376 -14.02 14.24 -5.25
N GLN A 377 -14.19 14.55 -3.96
CA GLN A 377 -13.64 15.79 -3.38
C GLN A 377 -12.11 15.82 -3.38
N ILE A 378 -11.42 14.70 -3.19
CA ILE A 378 -9.95 14.61 -3.26
C ILE A 378 -9.44 14.75 -4.70
N ALA A 379 -10.13 14.15 -5.67
CA ALA A 379 -9.82 14.26 -7.09
C ALA A 379 -10.11 15.67 -7.64
N LEU A 380 -11.13 16.34 -7.12
CA LEU A 380 -11.50 17.71 -7.50
C LEU A 380 -10.62 18.78 -6.82
N VAL A 381 -10.09 18.54 -5.62
CA VAL A 381 -9.10 19.45 -4.98
C VAL A 381 -7.72 19.42 -5.66
N SER A 382 -7.51 18.50 -6.62
CA SER A 382 -6.35 18.56 -7.53
C SER A 382 -6.56 19.48 -8.75
N ASN A 383 -7.70 20.16 -8.84
CA ASN A 383 -8.11 21.08 -9.92
C ASN A 383 -8.72 22.39 -9.38
N GLU A 384 -8.10 23.02 -8.38
CA GLU A 384 -8.29 24.47 -8.11
C GLU A 384 -6.96 25.16 -7.80
#